data_AF-A0A7G8HB65-F1
#
_entry.id   AF-A0A7G8HB65-F1
#
_cell.length_a   1.000
_cell.length_b   1.000
_cell.length_c   1.000
_cell.angle_alpha   90.00
_cell.angle_beta   90.00
_cell.angle_gamma   90.00
#
_symmetry.space_group_name_H-M   'P 1'
#
loop_
_entity.id
_entity.type
_entity.pdbx_description
1 polymer ?
#
loop_
_entity_poly.entity_id
_entity_poly.type
_entity_poly.pdbx_seq_one_letter_code
_entity_poly.pdbx_strand_id
1 'polypeptide(L)'
;MRGLALDNGAAAWLIPSLQPNQVAPFELFLIDGDIRHSVGVLYGKNGNLIRTATIREQRGNTLNIGWTHAMRQVEPCHPVGRWEGQGRQIHQDLSHVPVQHTAWQWMDTLQSNHFFPDHIILRCPQRIIPGQAFSLQVIWMLNHNELQTITAKIDNNAHLVAITHQALAPEG
;
A
#
# COMPACT_ATOMS: atom_id res chain seq x y z
N MET A 1 -9.17 5.70 14.02
CA MET A 1 -8.22 5.65 12.88
C MET A 1 -7.71 7.06 12.60
N ARG A 2 -6.58 7.20 11.94
CA ARG A 2 -6.01 8.46 11.45
C ARG A 2 -5.84 8.39 9.94
N GLY A 3 -6.38 9.39 9.25
CA GLY A 3 -6.15 9.58 7.83
C GLY A 3 -4.89 10.40 7.60
N LEU A 4 -4.00 9.91 6.74
CA LEU A 4 -2.87 10.67 6.20
C LEU A 4 -3.06 10.75 4.68
N ALA A 5 -3.03 11.95 4.13
CA ALA A 5 -3.23 12.19 2.71
C ALA A 5 -2.06 12.98 2.14
N LEU A 6 -1.65 12.62 0.93
CA LEU A 6 -0.63 13.32 0.15
C LEU A 6 -1.32 14.21 -0.89
N ASP A 7 -0.58 15.21 -1.37
CA ASP A 7 -1.05 16.20 -2.34
C ASP A 7 -1.46 15.61 -3.69
N ASN A 8 -0.87 14.47 -4.06
CA ASN A 8 -1.19 13.70 -5.26
C ASN A 8 -2.43 12.79 -5.10
N GLY A 9 -3.13 12.86 -3.96
CA GLY A 9 -4.35 12.10 -3.69
C GLY A 9 -4.12 10.68 -3.15
N ALA A 10 -2.88 10.19 -3.10
CA ALA A 10 -2.56 8.96 -2.38
C ALA A 10 -2.78 9.16 -0.86
N ALA A 11 -3.25 8.14 -0.17
CA ALA A 11 -3.64 8.28 1.24
C ALA A 11 -3.58 6.96 2.01
N ALA A 12 -3.73 7.01 3.32
CA ALA A 12 -3.93 5.83 4.14
C ALA A 12 -4.81 6.13 5.36
N TRP A 13 -5.63 5.15 5.75
CA TRP A 13 -6.40 5.13 6.99
C TRP A 13 -5.78 4.10 7.92
N LEU A 14 -5.20 4.56 9.02
CA LEU A 14 -4.29 3.77 9.85
C LEU A 14 -4.63 3.87 11.33
N ILE A 15 -3.98 3.05 12.16
CA ILE A 15 -4.03 3.14 13.61
C ILE A 15 -2.76 3.85 14.09
N PRO A 16 -2.87 5.00 14.79
CA PRO A 16 -1.69 5.74 15.27
C PRO A 16 -0.80 4.95 16.24
N SER A 17 -1.43 4.17 17.12
CA SER A 17 -0.75 3.34 18.11
C SER A 17 -1.54 2.05 18.29
N LEU A 18 -0.91 0.91 18.00
CA LEU A 18 -1.53 -0.40 18.16
C LEU A 18 -1.52 -0.81 19.63
N GLN A 19 -2.67 -1.27 20.10
CA GLN A 19 -2.80 -1.80 21.45
C GLN A 19 -2.88 -3.32 21.42
N PRO A 20 -2.31 -4.01 22.43
CA PRO A 20 -2.48 -5.46 22.56
C PRO A 20 -3.96 -5.86 22.61
N ASN A 21 -4.28 -7.04 22.08
CA ASN A 21 -5.63 -7.64 22.15
C ASN A 21 -6.73 -6.81 21.48
N GLN A 22 -6.38 -5.98 20.48
CA GLN A 22 -7.33 -5.23 19.67
C GLN A 22 -7.31 -5.67 18.21
N VAL A 23 -8.45 -5.49 17.53
CA VAL A 23 -8.49 -5.62 16.07
C VAL A 23 -7.78 -4.43 15.44
N ALA A 24 -7.04 -4.66 14.36
CA ALA A 24 -6.28 -3.62 13.70
C ALA A 24 -6.60 -3.52 12.20
N PRO A 25 -7.53 -2.63 11.81
CA PRO A 25 -7.79 -2.31 10.41
C PRO A 25 -6.81 -1.28 9.85
N PHE A 26 -6.43 -1.46 8.59
CA PHE A 26 -5.63 -0.52 7.81
C PHE A 26 -6.18 -0.46 6.39
N GLU A 27 -6.10 0.70 5.76
CA GLU A 27 -6.43 0.86 4.34
C GLU A 27 -5.45 1.82 3.67
N LEU A 28 -4.97 1.46 2.49
CA LEU A 28 -3.98 2.20 1.72
C LEU A 28 -4.57 2.52 0.35
N PHE A 29 -4.42 3.77 -0.10
CA PHE A 29 -5.08 4.30 -1.30
C PHE A 29 -4.02 4.76 -2.32
N LEU A 30 -4.17 4.29 -3.55
CA LEU A 30 -3.45 4.76 -4.73
C LEU A 30 -4.45 5.34 -5.73
N ILE A 31 -3.99 6.33 -6.49
CA ILE A 31 -4.81 7.04 -7.47
C ILE A 31 -4.01 7.26 -8.75
N ASP A 32 -4.68 7.11 -9.89
CA ASP A 32 -4.19 7.48 -11.21
C ASP A 32 -5.34 8.08 -12.03
N GLY A 33 -5.28 9.38 -12.28
CA GLY A 33 -6.38 10.12 -12.90
C GLY A 33 -7.71 9.92 -12.17
N ASP A 34 -8.68 9.33 -12.87
CA ASP A 34 -10.02 9.04 -12.35
C ASP A 34 -10.14 7.65 -11.68
N ILE A 35 -9.07 6.86 -11.67
CA ILE A 35 -9.03 5.53 -11.06
C ILE A 35 -8.46 5.61 -9.65
N ARG A 36 -9.14 4.97 -8.70
CA ARG A 36 -8.66 4.77 -7.35
C ARG A 36 -8.67 3.29 -6.99
N HIS A 37 -7.60 2.86 -6.36
CA HIS A 37 -7.52 1.57 -5.70
C HIS A 37 -7.31 1.77 -4.22
N SER A 38 -8.12 1.10 -3.41
CA SER A 38 -7.84 0.97 -1.98
C SER A 38 -7.67 -0.49 -1.60
N VAL A 39 -6.70 -0.74 -0.73
CA VAL A 39 -6.43 -2.08 -0.23
C VAL A 39 -6.54 -2.08 1.28
N GLY A 40 -7.52 -2.83 1.77
CA GLY A 40 -7.83 -3.01 3.18
C GLY A 40 -7.14 -4.25 3.75
N VAL A 41 -6.63 -4.13 4.97
CA VAL A 41 -6.01 -5.21 5.76
C VAL A 41 -6.65 -5.23 7.13
N LEU A 42 -7.07 -6.40 7.60
CA LEU A 42 -7.64 -6.57 8.94
C LEU A 42 -6.86 -7.64 9.72
N TYR A 43 -6.26 -7.21 10.83
CA TYR A 43 -5.67 -8.10 11.81
C TYR A 43 -6.60 -8.34 13.00
N GLY A 44 -6.59 -9.58 13.50
CA GLY A 44 -7.33 -9.98 14.68
C GLY A 44 -6.67 -9.54 15.98
N LYS A 45 -7.37 -9.76 17.09
CA LYS A 45 -6.87 -9.49 18.45
C LYS A 45 -5.58 -10.24 18.79
N ASN A 46 -5.34 -11.37 18.13
CA ASN A 46 -4.13 -12.18 18.28
C ASN A 46 -2.99 -11.74 17.33
N GLY A 47 -3.18 -10.64 16.59
CA GLY A 47 -2.24 -10.13 15.60
C GLY A 47 -2.23 -10.90 14.28
N ASN A 48 -2.99 -11.99 14.11
CA ASN A 48 -3.02 -12.72 12.85
C ASN A 48 -3.82 -11.96 11.79
N LEU A 49 -3.37 -12.03 10.54
CA LEU A 49 -4.11 -11.52 9.40
C LEU A 49 -5.42 -12.32 9.25
N ILE A 50 -6.56 -11.61 9.30
CA ILE A 50 -7.89 -12.20 9.14
C ILE A 50 -8.37 -12.05 7.70
N ARG A 51 -8.17 -10.87 7.11
CA ARG A 51 -8.74 -10.54 5.81
C ARG A 51 -7.91 -9.49 5.10
N THR A 52 -7.88 -9.61 3.79
CA THR A 52 -7.44 -8.57 2.86
C THR A 52 -8.56 -8.30 1.87
N ALA A 53 -8.69 -7.06 1.40
CA ALA A 53 -9.68 -6.68 0.39
C ALA A 53 -9.09 -5.61 -0.53
N THR A 54 -9.56 -5.58 -1.77
CA THR A 54 -9.29 -4.50 -2.72
C THR A 54 -10.61 -3.87 -3.14
N ILE A 55 -10.67 -2.56 -3.14
CA ILE A 55 -11.78 -1.78 -3.70
C ILE A 55 -11.23 -1.06 -4.93
N ARG A 56 -11.98 -1.15 -6.03
CA ARG A 56 -11.61 -0.57 -7.32
C ARG A 56 -12.70 0.42 -7.67
N GLU A 57 -12.30 1.67 -7.81
CA GLU A 57 -13.22 2.78 -7.99
C GLU A 57 -12.80 3.61 -9.18
N GLN A 58 -13.80 4.20 -9.83
CA GLN A 58 -13.62 5.05 -10.97
C GLN A 58 -14.56 6.24 -10.81
N ARG A 59 -14.04 7.43 -11.05
CA ARG A 59 -14.84 8.64 -11.13
C ARG A 59 -15.45 8.77 -12.53
N GLY A 60 -16.72 9.16 -12.58
CA GLY A 60 -17.44 9.39 -13.83
C GLY A 60 -18.19 8.16 -14.35
N ASN A 61 -18.83 8.33 -15.51
CA ASN A 61 -19.80 7.37 -16.06
C ASN A 61 -19.23 6.59 -17.27
N THR A 62 -17.89 6.48 -17.36
CA THR A 62 -17.21 5.80 -18.48
C THR A 62 -17.43 4.29 -18.37
N LEU A 63 -18.35 3.78 -19.18
CA LEU A 63 -18.83 2.39 -19.21
C LEU A 63 -17.77 1.33 -19.60
N ASN A 64 -16.52 1.72 -19.87
CA ASN A 64 -15.56 0.91 -20.65
C ASN A 64 -14.18 0.73 -20.01
N ILE A 65 -14.06 0.69 -18.68
CA ILE A 65 -12.76 0.42 -18.04
C ILE A 65 -12.35 -1.06 -18.12
N GLY A 66 -13.25 -1.93 -18.59
CA GLY A 66 -12.92 -3.33 -18.80
C GLY A 66 -12.48 -4.01 -17.50
N TRP A 67 -13.02 -3.56 -16.36
CA TRP A 67 -12.74 -4.14 -15.05
C TRP A 67 -12.89 -5.64 -15.15
N THR A 68 -11.84 -6.36 -14.78
CA THR A 68 -11.96 -7.81 -14.78
C THR A 68 -12.99 -8.25 -13.74
N HIS A 69 -13.89 -9.13 -14.17
CA HIS A 69 -14.81 -9.85 -13.29
C HIS A 69 -14.11 -11.00 -12.55
N ALA A 70 -12.80 -11.20 -12.75
CA ALA A 70 -12.03 -12.20 -12.04
C ALA A 70 -12.06 -11.93 -10.53
N MET A 71 -12.74 -12.83 -9.80
CA MET A 71 -12.77 -12.82 -8.33
C MET A 71 -11.61 -13.59 -7.71
N ARG A 72 -10.86 -14.34 -8.51
CA ARG A 72 -9.72 -15.14 -8.02
C ARG A 72 -8.49 -14.26 -7.88
N GLN A 73 -7.66 -14.56 -6.89
CA GLN A 73 -6.31 -14.02 -6.83
C GLN A 73 -5.63 -14.35 -8.17
N VAL A 74 -5.03 -13.32 -8.77
CA VAL A 74 -4.30 -13.47 -10.04
C VAL A 74 -3.03 -14.28 -9.79
N GLU A 75 -2.49 -14.88 -10.84
CA GLU A 75 -1.20 -15.57 -10.78
C GLU A 75 -0.13 -14.64 -10.15
N PRO A 76 0.70 -15.16 -9.24
CA PRO A 76 1.78 -14.39 -8.63
C PRO A 76 2.64 -13.70 -9.69
N CYS A 77 2.74 -12.38 -9.58
CA CYS A 77 3.59 -11.55 -10.44
C CYS A 77 4.25 -10.47 -9.59
N HIS A 78 5.42 -10.00 -9.99
CA HIS A 78 6.11 -8.92 -9.32
C HIS A 78 6.87 -8.05 -10.33
N PRO A 79 7.07 -6.75 -10.04
CA PRO A 79 7.92 -5.91 -10.88
C PRO A 79 9.36 -6.43 -10.88
N VAL A 80 9.97 -6.48 -12.06
CA VAL A 80 11.36 -6.92 -12.26
C VAL A 80 12.27 -5.70 -12.40
N GLY A 81 13.52 -5.82 -11.95
CA GLY A 81 14.53 -4.79 -12.08
C GLY A 81 14.39 -3.66 -11.07
N ARG A 82 15.17 -2.59 -11.31
CA ARG A 82 15.18 -1.39 -10.49
C ARG A 82 14.32 -0.31 -11.12
N TRP A 83 13.68 0.45 -10.26
CA TRP A 83 12.71 1.47 -10.60
C TRP A 83 13.11 2.78 -9.91
N GLU A 84 13.00 3.90 -10.60
CA GLU A 84 13.37 5.21 -10.08
C GLU A 84 12.27 6.24 -10.35
N GLY A 85 12.25 7.31 -9.55
CA GLY A 85 11.25 8.35 -9.70
C GLY A 85 11.14 9.24 -8.48
N GLN A 86 9.92 9.62 -8.12
CA GLN A 86 9.65 10.59 -7.07
C GLN A 86 8.96 9.96 -5.86
N GLY A 87 9.47 10.27 -4.66
CA GLY A 87 8.90 9.88 -3.38
C GLY A 87 8.25 11.08 -2.66
N ARG A 88 7.08 10.83 -2.08
CA ARG A 88 6.35 11.77 -1.20
C ARG A 88 6.15 11.10 0.16
N GLN A 89 6.36 11.84 1.24
CA GLN A 89 6.21 11.30 2.59
C GLN A 89 5.53 12.30 3.52
N ILE A 90 4.61 11.79 4.33
CA ILE A 90 3.98 12.53 5.43
C ILE A 90 4.12 11.70 6.71
N HIS A 91 4.55 12.36 7.77
CA HIS A 91 4.72 11.77 9.09
C HIS A 91 3.42 11.79 9.89
N GLN A 92 3.39 11.01 10.98
CA GLN A 92 2.23 10.98 11.88
C GLN A 92 1.86 12.33 12.50
N ASP A 93 2.80 13.27 12.60
CA ASP A 93 2.57 14.63 13.11
C ASP A 93 2.07 15.61 12.03
N LEU A 94 1.79 15.10 10.83
CA LEU A 94 1.42 15.84 9.62
C LEU A 94 2.55 16.66 9.00
N SER A 95 3.79 16.52 9.47
CA SER A 95 4.93 17.10 8.77
C SER A 95 5.15 16.40 7.44
N HIS A 96 5.42 17.19 6.40
CA HIS A 96 5.70 16.70 5.05
C HIS A 96 7.21 16.76 4.80
N VAL A 97 7.72 15.71 4.17
CA VAL A 97 9.07 15.73 3.60
C VAL A 97 8.97 16.31 2.19
N PRO A 98 9.89 17.22 1.77
CA PRO A 98 9.97 17.65 0.39
C PRO A 98 10.03 16.46 -0.58
N VAL A 99 9.42 16.61 -1.75
CA VAL A 99 9.47 15.58 -2.80
C VAL A 99 10.93 15.32 -3.16
N GLN A 100 11.32 14.05 -3.16
CA GLN A 100 12.70 13.64 -3.38
C GLN A 100 12.80 12.55 -4.43
N HIS A 101 13.94 12.48 -5.10
CA HIS A 101 14.26 11.34 -5.95
C HIS A 101 14.34 10.06 -5.11
N THR A 102 13.83 8.96 -5.62
CA THR A 102 13.83 7.68 -4.93
C THR A 102 14.07 6.54 -5.91
N ALA A 103 14.74 5.50 -5.43
CA ALA A 103 14.80 4.21 -6.11
C ALA A 103 13.97 3.18 -5.34
N TRP A 104 13.52 2.16 -6.04
CA TRP A 104 12.80 1.03 -5.51
C TRP A 104 13.15 -0.21 -6.33
N GLN A 105 13.20 -1.36 -5.68
CA GLN A 105 13.34 -2.64 -6.36
C GLN A 105 12.58 -3.68 -5.56
N TRP A 106 12.11 -4.72 -6.24
CA TRP A 106 11.49 -5.84 -5.55
C TRP A 106 12.53 -6.53 -4.65
N MET A 107 12.18 -6.69 -3.37
CA MET A 107 13.00 -7.45 -2.42
C MET A 107 12.24 -8.69 -1.99
N ASP A 108 12.87 -9.86 -2.03
CA ASP A 108 12.31 -11.08 -1.46
C ASP A 108 12.48 -11.05 0.06
N THR A 109 11.43 -10.64 0.76
CA THR A 109 11.39 -10.54 2.22
C THR A 109 10.41 -11.56 2.79
N LEU A 110 10.52 -11.88 4.09
CA LEU A 110 9.60 -12.76 4.85
C LEU A 110 8.14 -12.25 4.98
N GLN A 111 7.72 -11.26 4.18
CA GLN A 111 6.34 -10.78 4.17
C GLN A 111 5.46 -11.64 3.26
N SER A 112 4.17 -11.76 3.59
CA SER A 112 3.20 -12.39 2.69
C SER A 112 2.77 -11.43 1.60
N ASN A 113 2.71 -11.94 0.38
CA ASN A 113 2.21 -11.22 -0.78
C ASN A 113 0.78 -11.70 -1.08
N HIS A 114 -0.12 -10.75 -1.29
CA HIS A 114 -1.49 -11.01 -1.72
C HIS A 114 -1.70 -10.34 -3.06
N PHE A 115 -2.02 -11.14 -4.08
CA PHE A 115 -2.17 -10.70 -5.46
C PHE A 115 -3.64 -10.46 -5.77
N PHE A 116 -3.96 -9.26 -6.25
CA PHE A 116 -5.30 -8.84 -6.61
C PHE A 116 -5.39 -8.59 -8.12
N PRO A 117 -6.62 -8.53 -8.67
CA PRO A 117 -6.86 -7.97 -9.99
C PRO A 117 -6.17 -6.63 -10.24
N ASP A 118 -6.01 -6.29 -11.53
CA ASP A 118 -5.48 -4.99 -11.98
C ASP A 118 -4.04 -4.74 -11.52
N HIS A 119 -3.26 -5.82 -11.40
CA HIS A 119 -1.84 -5.82 -11.07
C HIS A 119 -1.50 -5.14 -9.73
N ILE A 120 -2.39 -5.31 -8.75
CA ILE A 120 -2.21 -4.81 -7.39
C ILE A 120 -1.65 -5.92 -6.51
N ILE A 121 -0.62 -5.58 -5.75
CA ILE A 121 0.03 -6.48 -4.80
C ILE A 121 0.01 -5.81 -3.43
N LEU A 122 -0.50 -6.52 -2.43
CA LEU A 122 -0.31 -6.16 -1.03
C LEU A 122 0.83 -6.99 -0.45
N ARG A 123 1.77 -6.30 0.18
CA ARG A 123 2.81 -6.89 1.01
C ARG A 123 2.57 -6.52 2.46
N CYS A 124 2.38 -7.52 3.31
CA CYS A 124 2.11 -7.33 4.72
C CYS A 124 2.57 -8.55 5.54
N PRO A 125 2.80 -8.45 6.86
CA PRO A 125 3.07 -9.62 7.68
C PRO A 125 1.81 -10.50 7.82
N GLN A 126 1.98 -11.83 7.87
CA GLN A 126 0.88 -12.74 8.22
C GLN A 126 0.43 -12.58 9.68
N ARG A 127 1.33 -12.08 10.54
CA ARG A 127 1.06 -11.81 11.94
C ARG A 127 1.84 -10.58 12.41
N ILE A 128 1.16 -9.66 13.09
CA ILE A 128 1.80 -8.58 13.84
C ILE A 128 2.38 -9.17 15.13
N ILE A 129 3.70 -8.99 15.31
CA ILE A 129 4.42 -9.46 16.50
C ILE A 129 4.70 -8.24 17.40
N PRO A 130 4.25 -8.25 18.67
CA PRO A 130 4.54 -7.17 19.60
C PRO A 130 6.04 -6.90 19.72
N GLY A 131 6.44 -5.64 19.74
CA GLY A 131 7.85 -5.23 19.81
C GLY A 131 8.60 -5.27 18.48
N GLN A 132 7.97 -5.69 17.38
CA GLN A 132 8.58 -5.72 16.05
C GLN A 132 7.96 -4.69 15.11
N ALA A 133 8.80 -3.86 14.50
CA ALA A 133 8.41 -2.98 13.41
C ALA A 133 7.92 -3.80 12.22
N PHE A 134 6.98 -3.23 11.50
CA PHE A 134 6.49 -3.81 10.27
C PHE A 134 6.01 -2.73 9.30
N SER A 135 5.75 -3.15 8.08
CA SER A 135 5.19 -2.29 7.05
C SER A 135 4.01 -2.96 6.36
N LEU A 136 3.12 -2.13 5.86
CA LEU A 136 2.09 -2.51 4.90
C LEU A 136 2.40 -1.75 3.62
N GLN A 137 2.56 -2.47 2.51
CA GLN A 137 2.89 -1.86 1.22
C GLN A 137 1.90 -2.33 0.16
N VAL A 138 1.30 -1.38 -0.54
CA VAL A 138 0.55 -1.65 -1.77
C VAL A 138 1.42 -1.25 -2.94
N ILE A 139 1.46 -2.12 -3.94
CA ILE A 139 2.17 -1.93 -5.20
C ILE A 139 1.12 -2.04 -6.29
N TRP A 140 1.11 -1.10 -7.22
CA TRP A 140 0.25 -1.11 -8.38
C TRP A 140 1.09 -0.92 -9.64
N MET A 141 1.11 -1.93 -10.50
CA MET A 141 1.73 -1.84 -11.83
C MET A 141 0.67 -1.31 -12.80
N LEU A 142 0.76 -0.03 -13.17
CA LEU A 142 -0.21 0.61 -14.05
C LEU A 142 -0.07 0.06 -15.48
N ASN A 143 1.18 -0.11 -15.91
CA ASN A 143 1.58 -0.73 -17.16
C ASN A 143 3.05 -1.19 -17.05
N HIS A 144 3.65 -1.68 -18.13
CA HIS A 144 5.03 -2.18 -18.14
C HIS A 144 6.09 -1.12 -17.77
N ASN A 145 5.75 0.18 -17.82
CA ASN A 145 6.68 1.28 -17.65
C ASN A 145 6.35 2.19 -16.45
N GLU A 146 5.28 1.90 -15.70
CA GLU A 146 4.81 2.76 -14.62
C GLU A 146 4.37 1.95 -13.41
N LEU A 147 4.92 2.33 -12.26
CA LEU A 147 4.73 1.68 -10.98
C LEU A 147 4.39 2.73 -9.93
N GLN A 148 3.34 2.47 -9.15
CA GLN A 148 3.07 3.22 -7.93
C GLN A 148 3.20 2.32 -6.70
N THR A 149 3.76 2.86 -5.62
CA THR A 149 3.74 2.22 -4.31
C THR A 149 3.21 3.16 -3.25
N ILE A 150 2.57 2.60 -2.22
CA ILE A 150 2.32 3.31 -0.97
C ILE A 150 2.64 2.38 0.20
N THR A 151 3.40 2.90 1.16
CA THR A 151 3.89 2.14 2.31
C THR A 151 3.54 2.85 3.60
N ALA A 152 2.84 2.17 4.51
CA ALA A 152 2.71 2.59 5.90
C ALA A 152 3.79 1.90 6.74
N LYS A 153 4.53 2.67 7.55
CA LYS A 153 5.56 2.15 8.46
C LYS A 153 5.11 2.25 9.91
N ILE A 154 5.23 1.14 10.63
CA ILE A 154 4.96 1.03 12.06
C ILE A 154 6.27 0.64 12.76
N ASP A 155 6.64 1.34 13.83
CA ASP A 155 7.86 1.09 14.57
C ASP A 155 7.74 -0.05 15.60
N ASN A 156 8.84 -0.36 16.29
CA ASN A 156 8.90 -1.40 17.31
C ASN A 156 8.01 -1.09 18.54
N ASN A 157 7.60 0.16 18.74
CA ASN A 157 6.65 0.58 19.79
C ASN A 157 5.21 0.52 19.31
N ALA A 158 4.98 -0.04 18.11
CA ALA A 158 3.69 -0.15 17.47
C ALA A 158 3.04 1.21 17.16
N HIS A 159 3.87 2.24 16.94
CA HIS A 159 3.45 3.57 16.52
C HIS A 159 3.58 3.77 15.01
N LEU A 160 2.59 4.44 14.44
CA LEU A 160 2.65 4.91 13.06
C LEU A 160 3.78 5.93 12.92
N VAL A 161 4.73 5.69 12.01
CA VAL A 161 5.85 6.60 11.76
C VAL A 161 5.50 7.57 10.64
N ALA A 162 5.16 7.02 9.47
CA ALA A 162 4.91 7.77 8.25
C ALA A 162 4.18 6.92 7.22
N ILE A 163 3.63 7.59 6.20
CA ILE A 163 3.31 6.99 4.92
C ILE A 163 4.23 7.54 3.84
N THR A 164 4.68 6.66 2.95
CA THR A 164 5.52 7.02 1.79
C THR A 164 4.82 6.54 0.53
N HIS A 165 4.55 7.44 -0.40
CA HIS A 165 4.14 7.13 -1.77
C HIS A 165 5.33 7.27 -2.71
N GLN A 166 5.40 6.42 -3.72
CA GLN A 166 6.39 6.51 -4.79
C GLN A 166 5.69 6.37 -6.15
N ALA A 167 6.03 7.25 -7.08
CA ALA A 167 5.69 7.10 -8.51
C ALA A 167 7.00 6.87 -9.27
N LEU A 168 7.05 5.78 -10.03
CA LEU A 168 8.29 5.19 -10.51
C LEU A 168 8.17 4.71 -11.96
N ALA A 169 9.31 4.74 -12.67
CA ALA A 169 9.51 4.13 -13.97
C ALA A 169 10.75 3.21 -13.93
N PRO A 170 10.91 2.27 -14.88
CA PRO A 170 12.11 1.44 -14.95
C PRO A 170 13.38 2.30 -15.03
N GLU A 171 14.44 1.89 -14.33
CA GLU A 171 15.77 2.48 -14.50
C GLU A 171 16.25 2.19 -15.94
N GLY A 172 16.69 3.25 -16.64
CA GLY A 172 17.09 3.20 -18.05
C GLY A 172 18.48 2.61 -18.29
#